data_AF-A0A6J7EUP4-F1
#
_entry.id   AF-A0A6J7EUP4-F1
#
_cell.length_a   1.000
_cell.length_b   1.000
_cell.length_c   1.000
_cell.angle_alpha   90.00
_cell.angle_beta   90.00
_cell.angle_gamma   90.00
#
_symmetry.space_group_name_H-M   'P 1'
#
loop_
_entity.id
_entity.type
_entity.pdbx_description
1 polymer ?
#
loop_
_entity_poly.entity_id
_entity_poly.type
_entity_poly.pdbx_seq_one_letter_code
_entity_poly.pdbx_strand_id
1 'polypeptide(L)' 'MRHIVFDHLNMSAELRNKITPPITWWGWHVPVGLQVLVVAVMGLVALAIATQQFNKAE' A
#
# COMPACT_ATOMS: atom_id res chain seq x y z
N MET A 1 -0.39 8.99 0.25
CA MET A 1 -0.63 10.45 0.30
C MET A 1 -0.31 11.18 -1.02
N ARG A 2 0.81 10.88 -1.72
CA ARG A 2 1.17 11.58 -2.98
C ARG A 2 0.13 11.53 -4.12
N HIS A 3 -0.63 10.44 -4.25
CA HIS A 3 -1.64 10.32 -5.33
C HIS A 3 -2.79 11.33 -5.21
N ILE A 4 -3.16 11.71 -3.99
CA ILE A 4 -4.31 12.60 -3.70
C ILE A 4 -3.94 14.06 -4.02
N VAL A 5 -2.68 14.43 -3.73
CA VAL A 5 -2.15 15.77 -3.98
C VAL A 5 -2.01 16.03 -5.48
N PHE A 6 -1.56 15.04 -6.25
CA PHE A 6 -1.40 15.17 -7.70
C PHE A 6 -2.71 15.07 -8.50
N ASP A 7 -3.83 14.72 -7.87
CA ASP A 7 -5.14 14.77 -8.52
C ASP A 7 -5.68 16.21 -8.65
N HIS A 8 -5.15 17.14 -7.84
CA HIS A 8 -5.49 18.56 -7.89
C HIS A 8 -4.51 19.40 -8.72
N LEU A 9 -3.41 18.80 -9.20
CA LEU A 9 -2.44 19.43 -10.08
C LEU A 9 -2.70 18.88 -11.49
N ASN A 10 -3.08 19.74 -12.44
CA ASN A 10 -3.19 19.38 -13.86
C ASN A 10 -1.80 19.01 -14.44
N MET A 11 -1.31 17.82 -14.11
CA MET A 11 -0.08 17.24 -14.64
C MET A 11 -0.44 16.25 -15.76
N SER A 12 0.32 16.28 -16.86
CA SER A 12 0.15 15.33 -17.95
C SER A 12 0.36 13.89 -17.45
N ALA A 13 -0.42 12.95 -17.97
CA ALA A 13 -0.36 11.53 -17.58
C ALA A 13 1.04 10.92 -17.76
N GLU A 14 1.80 11.38 -18.76
CA GLU A 14 3.20 10.98 -18.98
C GLU A 14 4.13 11.39 -17.83
N LEU A 15 3.99 12.60 -17.30
CA LEU A 15 4.84 13.07 -16.21
C LEU A 15 4.50 12.34 -14.90
N ARG A 16 3.21 12.02 -14.68
CA ARG A 16 2.75 11.25 -13.52
C ARG A 16 3.36 9.85 -13.51
N ASN A 17 3.42 9.16 -14.65
CA ASN A 17 4.01 7.82 -14.76
C ASN A 17 5.52 7.80 -14.54
N LYS A 18 6.24 8.85 -14.95
CA LYS A 18 7.71 8.94 -14.81
C LYS A 18 8.14 9.20 -13.36
N ILE A 19 7.35 9.97 -12.60
CA ILE A 19 7.63 10.32 -11.20
C ILE A 19 7.04 9.27 -10.25
N THR A 20 5.94 8.63 -10.66
CA THR A 20 5.20 7.64 -9.86
C THR A 20 4.99 6.36 -10.67
N PRO A 21 6.04 5.53 -10.83
CA PRO A 21 5.86 4.25 -11.47
C PRO A 21 4.83 3.43 -10.67
N PRO A 22 3.84 2.81 -11.33
CA PRO A 22 2.85 1.98 -10.67
C PRO A 22 3.48 0.69 -10.15
N ILE A 23 2.96 0.17 -9.04
CA ILE A 23 3.36 -1.15 -8.54
C ILE A 23 2.74 -2.20 -9.46
N THR A 24 3.56 -3.09 -10.00
CA THR A 24 3.11 -4.21 -10.85
C THR A 24 3.53 -5.56 -10.26
N TRP A 25 2.64 -6.55 -10.37
CA TRP A 25 2.90 -7.95 -9.97
C TRP A 25 2.72 -8.85 -11.19
N TRP A 26 3.79 -9.54 -11.61
CA TRP A 26 3.80 -10.34 -12.84
C TRP A 26 3.26 -9.58 -14.08
N GLY A 27 3.55 -8.27 -14.18
CA GLY A 27 3.06 -7.42 -15.26
C GLY A 27 1.65 -6.85 -15.06
N TRP A 28 0.92 -7.27 -14.04
CA TRP A 28 -0.40 -6.72 -13.70
C TRP A 28 -0.29 -5.48 -12.80
N HIS A 29 -1.00 -4.41 -13.13
CA HIS A 29 -1.03 -3.18 -12.31
C HIS A 29 -1.86 -3.41 -11.06
N VAL A 30 -1.23 -3.27 -9.89
CA VAL A 30 -1.86 -3.51 -8.60
C VAL A 30 -2.73 -2.31 -8.23
N PRO A 31 -4.06 -2.46 -8.10
CA PRO A 31 -4.94 -1.37 -7.71
C PRO A 31 -4.58 -0.82 -6.33
N VAL A 32 -4.71 0.50 -6.13
CA VAL A 32 -4.34 1.16 -4.86
C VAL A 32 -5.09 0.55 -3.67
N GLY A 33 -6.37 0.20 -3.83
CA GLY A 33 -7.15 -0.46 -2.78
C GLY A 33 -6.54 -1.80 -2.33
N LEU A 34 -6.01 -2.59 -3.27
CA LEU A 34 -5.35 -3.86 -2.96
C LEU A 34 -4.03 -3.63 -2.21
N GLN A 35 -3.26 -2.60 -2.59
CA GLN A 35 -2.03 -2.23 -1.88
C GLN A 35 -2.32 -1.88 -0.41
N VAL A 36 -3.34 -1.06 -0.17
CA VAL A 36 -3.76 -0.66 1.18
C VAL A 36 -4.26 -1.86 1.98
N LEU A 37 -5.06 -2.74 1.35
CA LEU A 37 -5.58 -3.94 1.98
C LEU A 37 -4.45 -4.87 2.45
N VAL A 38 -3.45 -5.11 1.60
CA VAL A 38 -2.31 -5.98 1.93
C VAL A 38 -1.55 -5.46 3.14
N VAL A 39 -1.25 -4.16 3.17
CA VAL A 39 -0.57 -3.53 4.32
C VAL A 39 -1.41 -3.63 5.58
N ALA A 40 -2.73 -3.39 5.49
CA ALA A 40 -3.64 -3.51 6.63
C ALA A 40 -3.67 -4.95 7.17
N VAL A 41 -3.77 -5.95 6.29
CA VAL A 41 -3.74 -7.37 6.67
C VAL A 41 -2.41 -7.73 7.34
N MET A 42 -1.28 -7.31 6.78
CA MET A 42 0.03 -7.56 7.40
C MET A 42 0.14 -6.96 8.81
N GLY A 43 -0.35 -5.73 9.00
CA GLY A 43 -0.38 -5.09 10.32
C GLY A 43 -1.24 -5.85 11.33
N LEU A 44 -2.43 -6.30 10.92
CA LEU A 44 -3.33 -7.08 11.77
C LEU A 44 -2.74 -8.45 12.12
N VAL A 45 -2.09 -9.12 11.16
CA VAL A 45 -1.41 -10.41 11.41
C VAL A 45 -0.27 -10.22 12.40
N ALA A 46 0.59 -9.23 12.19
CA ALA A 46 1.69 -8.95 13.11
C ALA A 46 1.20 -8.63 14.53
N LEU A 47 0.14 -7.83 14.65
CA LEU A 47 -0.49 -7.51 15.92
C LEU A 47 -1.06 -8.77 16.60
N ALA A 48 -1.79 -9.62 15.86
CA ALA A 48 -2.35 -10.85 16.40
C ALA A 48 -1.25 -11.81 16.92
N ILE A 49 -0.16 -11.95 16.15
CA ILE A 49 1.02 -12.74 16.56
C ILE A 49 1.63 -12.15 17.84
N ALA A 50 1.82 -10.83 17.89
CA ALA A 50 2.36 -10.17 19.08
C ALA A 50 1.48 -10.42 20.31
N THR A 51 0.16 -10.24 20.20
CA THR A 51 -0.78 -10.53 21.29
C THR A 51 -0.66 -11.97 21.77
N GLN A 52 -0.60 -12.95 20.86
CA GLN A 52 -0.44 -14.35 21.25
C GLN A 52 0.92 -14.63 21.91
N GLN A 53 1.99 -14.00 21.43
CA GLN A 53 3.33 -14.21 21.95
C GLN A 53 3.51 -13.61 23.35
N PHE A 54 2.95 -12.42 23.58
CA PHE A 54 3.04 -11.73 24.87
C PHE A 54 2.01 -12.24 25.89
N ASN A 55 0.83 -12.72 25.45
CA ASN A 55 -0.12 -13.37 26.37
C ASN A 55 0.37 -14.73 26.89
N LYS A 56 1.30 -15.40 26.19
CA LYS A 56 1.90 -16.66 26.61
C LYS A 56 3.13 -16.48 27.52
N ALA A 57 3.50 -15.24 27.84
CA ALA A 57 4.68 -14.92 28.63
C ALA A 57 4.43 -14.91 30.16
N GLU A 58 3.47 -15.72 30.63
CA GLU A 58 3.24 -16.02 32.04
C GLU A 58 3.33 -17.53 32.29
#